data_AF-A0A3E2VA64-F1
#
_entry.id   AF-A0A3E2VA64-F1
#
_cell.length_a   1.000
_cell.length_b   1.000
_cell.length_c   1.000
_cell.angle_alpha   90.00
_cell.angle_beta   90.00
_cell.angle_gamma   90.00
#
_symmetry.space_group_name_H-M   'P 1'
#
loop_
_entity.id
_entity.type
_entity.pdbx_description
1 polymer ?
#
loop_
_entity_poly.entity_id
_entity_poly.type
_entity_poly.pdbx_seq_one_letter_code
_entity_poly.pdbx_strand_id
1 'polypeptide(L)'
;MLHQNVDLYICEHCRLEFYDEEECLEHEKTHSPHFDGSTNEDIAKELDALGANACSFRVGDCVMGMTVHSFKNLMSVAARALRKGADDAGKK
;
A
#
# COMPACT_ATOMS: atom_id res chain seq x y z
N MET A 1 -43.68 -5.22 -7.03
CA MET A 1 -42.24 -5.39 -6.75
C MET A 1 -41.64 -4.01 -6.73
N LEU A 2 -41.30 -3.49 -5.55
CA LEU A 2 -40.67 -2.18 -5.41
C LEU A 2 -39.21 -2.35 -5.86
N HIS A 3 -38.88 -1.95 -7.10
CA HIS A 3 -37.50 -1.65 -7.45
C HIS A 3 -37.18 -0.32 -6.76
N GLN A 4 -36.78 -0.39 -5.48
CA GLN A 4 -36.13 0.74 -4.85
C GLN A 4 -34.80 0.92 -5.58
N ASN A 5 -34.62 2.04 -6.27
CA ASN A 5 -33.29 2.50 -6.68
C ASN A 5 -32.56 2.83 -5.38
N VAL A 6 -31.91 1.83 -4.81
CA VAL A 6 -30.93 2.03 -3.75
C VAL A 6 -29.63 2.24 -4.49
N ASP A 7 -29.10 3.46 -4.44
CA ASP A 7 -27.74 3.72 -4.89
C ASP A 7 -26.80 2.93 -3.98
N LEU A 8 -26.23 1.86 -4.53
CA LEU A 8 -25.25 1.02 -3.84
C LEU A 8 -23.87 1.67 -3.98
N TYR A 9 -23.14 1.68 -2.88
CA TYR A 9 -21.74 2.08 -2.87
C TYR A 9 -20.88 0.87 -3.20
N ILE A 10 -20.04 1.00 -4.24
CA ILE A 10 -19.23 -0.12 -4.74
C ILE A 10 -17.78 0.19 -4.44
N CYS A 11 -17.13 -0.67 -3.64
CA CYS A 11 -15.71 -0.53 -3.35
C CYS A 11 -14.87 -0.59 -4.64
N GLU A 12 -14.00 0.38 -4.84
CA GLU A 12 -13.19 0.46 -6.07
C GLU A 12 -12.11 -0.64 -6.15
N HIS A 13 -11.71 -1.19 -5.01
CA HIS A 13 -10.62 -2.15 -4.91
C HIS A 13 -11.06 -3.62 -5.15
N CYS A 14 -12.26 -4.00 -4.70
CA CYS A 14 -12.74 -5.39 -4.77
C CYS A 14 -14.14 -5.54 -5.37
N ARG A 15 -14.81 -4.43 -5.73
CA ARG A 15 -16.15 -4.39 -6.31
C ARG A 15 -17.25 -4.96 -5.41
N LEU A 16 -17.02 -5.01 -4.10
CA LEU A 16 -18.05 -5.39 -3.14
C LEU A 16 -19.07 -4.26 -2.97
N GLU A 17 -20.34 -4.61 -2.88
CA GLU A 17 -21.47 -3.68 -2.82
C GLU A 17 -21.88 -3.46 -1.36
N PHE A 18 -22.10 -2.19 -1.01
CA PHE A 18 -22.54 -1.74 0.30
C PHE A 18 -23.80 -0.89 0.17
N TYR A 19 -24.66 -0.94 1.18
CA TYR A 19 -25.89 -0.15 1.25
C TYR A 19 -25.67 1.23 1.87
N ASP A 20 -24.52 1.45 2.49
CA ASP A 20 -24.16 2.67 3.21
C ASP A 20 -22.75 3.14 2.81
N GLU A 21 -22.58 4.46 2.70
CA GLU A 21 -21.33 5.09 2.30
C GLU A 21 -20.23 4.93 3.37
N GLU A 22 -20.58 5.06 4.65
CA GLU A 22 -19.64 4.93 5.76
C GLU A 22 -19.11 3.50 5.84
N GLU A 23 -19.99 2.50 5.67
CA GLU A 23 -19.56 1.10 5.59
C GLU A 23 -18.62 0.85 4.41
N CYS A 24 -18.90 1.44 3.25
CA CYS A 24 -18.02 1.34 2.08
C CYS A 24 -16.66 2.00 2.34
N LEU A 25 -16.63 3.18 2.95
CA LEU A 25 -15.40 3.91 3.27
C LEU A 25 -14.55 3.20 4.33
N GLU A 26 -15.16 2.65 5.37
CA GLU A 26 -14.46 1.85 6.38
C GLU A 26 -13.89 0.57 5.77
N HIS A 27 -14.63 -0.07 4.86
CA HIS A 27 -14.13 -1.20 4.10
C HIS A 27 -12.95 -0.81 3.20
N GLU A 28 -13.02 0.32 2.50
CA GLU A 28 -11.95 0.80 1.63
C GLU A 28 -10.64 1.03 2.38
N LYS A 29 -10.73 1.50 3.63
CA LYS A 29 -9.55 1.62 4.51
C LYS A 29 -8.87 0.28 4.77
N THR A 30 -9.59 -0.85 4.76
CA THR A 30 -9.00 -2.18 4.96
C THR A 30 -8.12 -2.65 3.79
N HIS A 31 -8.29 -2.08 2.59
CA HIS A 31 -7.40 -2.35 1.46
C HIS A 31 -6.04 -1.64 1.61
N SER A 32 -5.98 -0.59 2.41
CA SER A 32 -4.71 0.07 2.75
C SER A 32 -4.02 -0.69 3.87
N PRO A 33 -2.80 -1.22 3.65
CA PRO A 33 -2.08 -1.91 4.71
C PRO A 33 -1.81 -0.95 5.87
N HIS A 34 -2.27 -1.33 7.06
CA HIS A 34 -2.08 -0.56 8.29
C HIS A 34 -0.77 -0.99 8.97
N PHE A 35 0.15 -0.06 9.18
CA PHE A 35 1.48 -0.33 9.74
C PHE A 35 1.64 0.09 11.22
N ASP A 36 0.56 0.48 11.90
CA ASP A 36 0.58 1.03 13.27
C ASP A 36 1.12 0.07 14.35
N GLY A 37 1.27 -1.22 14.02
CA GLY A 37 1.93 -2.23 14.86
C GLY A 37 3.11 -2.96 14.21
N SER A 38 3.55 -2.52 13.02
CA SER A 38 4.62 -3.18 12.28
C SER A 38 6.00 -2.72 12.78
N THR A 39 6.97 -3.64 12.85
CA THR A 39 8.35 -3.25 13.17
C THR A 39 9.02 -2.58 11.97
N ASN A 40 10.10 -1.83 12.20
CA ASN A 40 10.93 -1.28 11.13
C ASN A 40 11.40 -2.36 10.14
N GLU A 41 11.59 -3.60 10.60
CA GLU A 41 11.97 -4.74 9.76
C GLU A 41 10.81 -5.19 8.87
N ASP A 42 9.59 -5.24 9.40
CA ASP A 42 8.39 -5.59 8.63
C ASP A 42 8.14 -4.56 7.53
N ILE A 43 8.22 -3.27 7.88
CA ILE A 43 8.07 -2.17 6.90
C ILE A 43 9.20 -2.22 5.85
N ALA A 44 10.44 -2.51 6.26
CA ALA A 44 11.55 -2.65 5.34
C ALA A 44 11.38 -3.82 4.36
N LYS A 45 10.83 -4.96 4.81
CA LYS A 45 10.52 -6.10 3.95
C LYS A 45 9.43 -5.76 2.94
N GLU A 46 8.38 -5.05 3.36
CA GLU A 46 7.33 -4.59 2.46
C GLU A 46 7.88 -3.64 1.39
N LEU A 47 8.78 -2.72 1.76
CA LEU A 47 9.47 -1.86 0.77
C LEU A 47 10.31 -2.69 -0.21
N ASP A 48 11.09 -3.67 0.25
CA ASP A 48 11.84 -4.57 -0.63
C ASP A 48 10.90 -5.34 -1.59
N ALA A 49 9.76 -5.82 -1.10
CA ALA A 49 8.75 -6.52 -1.90
C ALA A 49 8.09 -5.59 -2.94
N LEU A 50 7.75 -4.36 -2.56
CA LEU A 50 7.25 -3.32 -3.47
C LEU A 50 8.25 -3.02 -4.59
N GLY A 51 9.54 -2.90 -4.26
CA GLY A 51 10.60 -2.70 -5.23
C GLY A 51 10.80 -3.91 -6.16
N ALA A 52 10.67 -5.13 -5.64
CA ALA A 52 10.74 -6.36 -6.44
C ALA A 52 9.56 -6.49 -7.40
N ASN A 53 8.37 -6.06 -6.97
CA ASN A 53 7.14 -6.11 -7.75
C ASN A 53 6.88 -4.85 -8.59
N ALA A 54 7.84 -3.93 -8.69
CA ALA A 54 7.71 -2.66 -9.41
C ALA A 54 7.22 -2.83 -10.86
N CYS A 55 7.63 -3.91 -11.53
CA CYS A 55 7.21 -4.24 -12.90
C CYS A 55 5.70 -4.49 -13.05
N SER A 56 5.01 -4.87 -11.98
CA SER A 56 3.57 -5.13 -11.99
C SER A 56 2.73 -3.85 -11.95
N PHE A 57 3.33 -2.73 -11.55
CA PHE A 57 2.67 -1.42 -11.43
C PHE A 57 3.07 -0.45 -12.55
N ARG A 58 3.81 -0.90 -13.56
CA ARG A 58 4.38 -0.01 -14.58
C ARG A 58 3.34 0.41 -15.61
N VAL A 59 3.42 1.67 -16.02
CA VAL A 59 2.81 2.18 -17.25
C VAL A 59 3.96 2.53 -18.20
N GLY A 60 4.18 1.69 -19.21
CA GLY A 60 5.40 1.72 -20.01
C GLY A 60 6.62 1.31 -19.18
N ASP A 61 7.69 2.11 -19.21
CA ASP A 61 8.92 1.90 -18.41
C ASP A 61 8.94 2.69 -17.09
N CYS A 62 7.79 3.24 -16.68
CA CYS A 62 7.68 4.13 -15.53
C CYS A 62 6.77 3.56 -14.43
N VAL A 63 7.15 3.80 -13.18
CA VAL A 63 6.35 3.57 -11.96
C VAL A 63 6.33 4.89 -11.19
N MET A 64 5.15 5.44 -10.93
CA MET A 64 4.98 6.73 -10.24
C MET A 64 5.82 7.88 -10.85
N GLY A 65 5.93 7.93 -12.18
CA GLY A 65 6.69 8.95 -12.89
C GLY A 65 8.22 8.78 -12.88
N MET A 66 8.74 7.70 -12.29
CA MET A 66 10.16 7.35 -12.30
C MET A 66 10.41 6.08 -13.11
N THR A 67 11.63 5.86 -13.60
CA THR A 67 11.97 4.57 -14.22
C THR A 67 11.80 3.42 -13.20
N VAL A 68 11.47 2.21 -13.67
CA VAL A 68 11.37 1.02 -12.80
C VAL A 68 12.65 0.82 -11.97
N HIS A 69 13.82 1.06 -12.56
CA HIS A 69 15.10 0.95 -11.86
C HIS A 69 15.24 1.98 -10.73
N SER A 70 14.91 3.25 -11.00
CA SER A 70 14.93 4.32 -10.00
C SER A 70 13.97 4.03 -8.85
N PHE A 71 12.77 3.55 -9.15
CA PHE A 71 11.78 3.16 -8.14
C PHE A 71 12.30 2.02 -7.25
N LYS A 72 12.82 0.94 -7.86
CA LYS A 72 13.43 -0.18 -7.11
C LYS A 72 14.57 0.28 -6.21
N ASN A 73 15.45 1.15 -6.72
CA ASN A 73 16.55 1.71 -5.93
C ASN A 73 16.03 2.50 -4.72
N LEU A 74 15.03 3.36 -4.93
CA LEU A 74 14.41 4.16 -3.87
C LEU A 74 13.84 3.27 -2.76
N MET A 75 13.07 2.23 -3.12
CA MET A 75 12.49 1.30 -2.16
C MET A 75 13.57 0.58 -1.34
N SER A 76 14.63 0.09 -1.97
CA SER A 76 15.76 -0.55 -1.26
C SER A 76 16.53 0.41 -0.35
N VAL A 77 16.71 1.67 -0.76
CA VAL A 77 17.35 2.69 0.08
C VAL A 77 16.49 3.02 1.29
N ALA A 78 15.18 3.16 1.12
CA ALA A 78 14.23 3.40 2.21
C ALA A 78 14.20 2.22 3.20
N ALA A 79 14.15 0.97 2.70
CA ALA A 79 14.24 -0.24 3.53
C ALA A 79 15.54 -0.26 4.36
N ARG A 80 16.68 0.07 3.74
CA ARG A 80 17.97 0.15 4.43
C ARG A 80 18.00 1.27 5.48
N ALA A 81 17.37 2.41 5.21
CA ALA A 81 17.31 3.52 6.17
C ALA A 81 16.54 3.13 7.43
N LEU A 82 15.41 2.43 7.28
CA LEU A 82 14.63 1.89 8.40
C LEU A 82 15.42 0.87 9.21
N ARG A 83 16.12 -0.05 8.54
CA ARG A 83 17.00 -1.03 9.21
C ARG A 83 18.16 -0.37 9.95
N LYS A 84 18.77 0.67 9.37
CA LYS A 84 19.91 1.38 9.97
C LYS A 84 19.51 2.19 11.20
N GLY A 85 18.33 2.82 11.18
CA GLY A 85 17.78 3.52 12.35
C GLY A 85 17.44 2.61 13.53
N ALA A 86 17.28 1.30 13.31
CA ALA A 86 17.09 0.32 14.39
C ALA A 86 18.41 -0.09 15.08
N ASP A 87 19.54 -0.04 14.36
CA ASP A 87 20.87 -0.43 14.89
C ASP A 87 21.43 0.62 15.87
N ASP A 88 21.13 1.91 15.66
CA ASP A 88 21.57 3.00 16.52
C ASP A 88 20.68 3.22 17.77
N ALA A 89 19.52 2.57 17.89
CA ALA A 89 18.61 2.73 19.03
C ALA A 89 19.08 1.99 20.31
N GLY A 90 20.13 1.16 20.22
CA GLY A 90 20.64 0.33 21.32
C GLY A 90 21.99 0.75 21.91
N LYS A 91 22.63 1.80 21.39
CA LYS A 91 23.91 2.32 21.93
C LYS A 91 23.67 3.60 22.74
N LYS A 92 23.41 3.43 24.04
CA LYS A 92 23.64 4.46 25.06
C LYS A 92 24.79 4.05 25.94
#